data_AF-A0A1M5M7V3-F1
#
_entry.id   AF-A0A1M5M7V3-F1
#
_cell.length_a   1.000
_cell.length_b   1.000
_cell.length_c   1.000
_cell.angle_alpha   90.00
_cell.angle_beta   90.00
_cell.angle_gamma   90.00
#
_symmetry.space_group_name_H-M   'P 1'
#
loop_
_entity.id
_entity.type
_entity.pdbx_description
1 polymer ?
#
loop_
_entity_poly.entity_id
_entity_poly.type
_entity_poly.pdbx_seq_one_letter_code
_entity_poly.pdbx_strand_id
1 'polypeptide(L)'
;MGEVWSTIGVFALGGVGWVATSFIGSPFRQFYDLRSEVIQKSVLYANVRASAKQDRPEYKSHVELDDADLDRLRKAQEEFRDLAARMRAFALNEPFAVRLVKWCGYDPLKASSALLGVSNTIDTYGLDRAAAAKALEKVLHFRTVE
;
A
#
# COMPACT_ATOMS: atom_id res chain seq x y z
N MET A 1 8.60 -51.75 8.68
CA MET A 1 8.99 -50.39 9.15
C MET A 1 9.11 -49.34 8.03
N GLY A 2 8.78 -49.64 6.75
CA GLY A 2 8.85 -48.66 5.64
C GLY A 2 7.51 -48.05 5.19
N GLU A 3 6.37 -48.68 5.50
CA GLU A 3 5.05 -48.23 5.05
C GLU A 3 4.50 -47.02 5.83
N VAL A 4 4.79 -46.95 7.13
CA VAL A 4 4.23 -45.91 8.03
C VAL A 4 4.77 -44.51 7.69
N TRP A 5 6.00 -44.41 7.18
CA TRP A 5 6.60 -43.14 6.77
C TRP A 5 6.01 -42.59 5.46
N SER A 6 5.58 -43.46 4.55
CA SER A 6 4.96 -43.06 3.27
C SER A 6 3.54 -42.51 3.49
N THR A 7 2.76 -43.13 4.38
CA THR A 7 1.39 -42.70 4.67
C THR A 7 1.37 -41.38 5.44
N ILE A 8 2.27 -41.19 6.40
CA ILE A 8 2.43 -39.91 7.11
C ILE A 8 2.88 -38.80 6.14
N GLY A 9 3.70 -39.10 5.13
CA GLY A 9 4.11 -38.15 4.10
C GLY A 9 2.97 -37.67 3.19
N VAL A 10 2.06 -38.56 2.81
CA VAL A 10 0.90 -38.22 1.96
C VAL A 10 -0.18 -37.45 2.74
N PHE A 11 -0.41 -37.78 4.00
CA PHE A 11 -1.31 -37.00 4.86
C PHE A 11 -0.71 -35.66 5.30
N ALA A 12 0.60 -35.56 5.48
CA ALA A 12 1.28 -34.28 5.74
C ALA A 12 1.22 -33.35 4.52
N LEU A 13 1.39 -33.87 3.30
CA LEU A 13 1.25 -33.09 2.06
C LEU A 13 -0.22 -32.69 1.80
N GLY A 14 -1.18 -33.59 2.04
CA GLY A 14 -2.60 -33.30 1.90
C GLY A 14 -3.13 -32.29 2.93
N GLY A 15 -2.69 -32.41 4.19
CA GLY A 15 -3.09 -31.51 5.29
C GLY A 15 -2.48 -30.12 5.18
N VAL A 16 -1.20 -30.01 4.81
CA VAL A 16 -0.55 -28.71 4.52
C VAL A 16 -1.15 -28.08 3.26
N GLY A 17 -1.50 -28.87 2.24
CA GLY A 17 -2.21 -28.40 1.05
C GLY A 17 -3.59 -27.83 1.36
N TRP A 18 -4.37 -28.45 2.27
CA TRP A 18 -5.69 -27.96 2.67
C TRP A 18 -5.61 -26.68 3.52
N VAL A 19 -4.73 -26.64 4.52
CA VAL A 19 -4.54 -25.45 5.37
C VAL A 19 -3.96 -24.28 4.58
N ALA A 20 -3.04 -24.52 3.64
CA ALA A 20 -2.53 -23.48 2.74
C ALA A 20 -3.62 -22.92 1.82
N THR A 21 -4.49 -23.77 1.28
CA THR A 21 -5.53 -23.32 0.34
C THR A 21 -6.64 -22.55 1.06
N SER A 22 -7.05 -22.96 2.27
CA SER A 22 -8.18 -22.35 2.97
C SER A 22 -7.83 -21.10 3.81
N PHE A 23 -6.59 -20.96 4.30
CA PHE A 23 -6.22 -19.87 5.22
C PHE A 23 -5.15 -18.91 4.66
N ILE A 24 -4.34 -19.31 3.68
CA ILE A 24 -3.28 -18.45 3.13
C ILE A 24 -3.76 -17.69 1.90
N GLY A 25 -4.52 -18.34 1.02
CA GLY A 25 -4.86 -17.78 -0.30
C GLY A 25 -5.66 -16.47 -0.25
N SER A 26 -6.73 -16.43 0.54
CA SER A 26 -7.66 -15.29 0.56
C SER A 26 -7.05 -13.99 1.12
N PRO A 27 -6.49 -13.96 2.35
CA PRO A 27 -5.97 -12.72 2.90
C PRO A 27 -4.65 -12.30 2.24
N PHE A 28 -3.85 -13.24 1.74
CA PHE A 28 -2.67 -12.90 0.94
C PHE A 28 -3.09 -12.22 -0.37
N ARG A 29 -4.11 -12.74 -1.05
CA ARG A 29 -4.66 -12.10 -2.26
C ARG A 29 -5.18 -10.69 -1.96
N GLN A 30 -5.90 -10.51 -0.85
CA GLN A 30 -6.39 -9.21 -0.41
C GLN A 30 -5.26 -8.17 -0.27
N PHE A 31 -4.11 -8.56 0.28
CA PHE A 31 -2.94 -7.66 0.35
C PHE A 31 -2.42 -7.27 -1.05
N TYR A 32 -2.29 -8.24 -1.96
CA TYR A 32 -1.79 -7.94 -3.31
C TYR A 32 -2.79 -7.13 -4.14
N ASP A 33 -4.10 -7.34 -3.93
CA ASP A 33 -5.15 -6.51 -4.50
C ASP A 33 -5.03 -5.07 -3.98
N LEU A 34 -4.90 -4.87 -2.66
CA LEU A 34 -4.65 -3.56 -2.06
C LEU A 34 -3.36 -2.91 -2.58
N ARG A 35 -2.28 -3.68 -2.71
CA ARG A 35 -1.01 -3.19 -3.28
C ARG A 35 -1.20 -2.77 -4.74
N SER A 36 -1.94 -3.54 -5.53
CA SER A 36 -2.24 -3.22 -6.93
C SER A 36 -3.05 -1.94 -7.05
N GLU A 37 -4.08 -1.77 -6.21
CA GLU A 37 -4.87 -0.53 -6.14
C GLU A 37 -4.00 0.67 -5.76
N VAL A 38 -3.12 0.52 -4.77
CA VAL A 38 -2.16 1.58 -4.40
C VAL A 38 -1.29 1.98 -5.59
N ILE A 39 -0.67 1.02 -6.28
CA ILE A 39 0.18 1.29 -7.44
C ILE A 39 -0.62 2.00 -8.54
N GLN A 40 -1.81 1.50 -8.85
CA GLN A 40 -2.69 2.10 -9.85
C GLN A 40 -3.03 3.55 -9.52
N LYS A 41 -3.39 3.84 -8.26
CA LYS A 41 -3.75 5.19 -7.81
C LYS A 41 -2.53 6.11 -7.72
N SER A 42 -1.36 5.58 -7.35
CA SER A 42 -0.09 6.32 -7.40
C SER A 42 0.27 6.75 -8.82
N VAL A 43 0.05 5.90 -9.83
CA VAL A 43 0.24 6.27 -11.25
C VAL A 43 -0.84 7.27 -11.69
N LEU A 44 -2.12 6.98 -11.40
CA LEU A 44 -3.25 7.81 -11.83
C LEU A 44 -3.15 9.25 -11.33
N TYR A 45 -2.71 9.42 -10.08
CA TYR A 45 -2.63 10.72 -9.42
C TYR A 45 -1.21 11.32 -9.42
N ALA A 46 -0.25 10.71 -10.12
CA ALA A 46 1.10 11.24 -10.25
C ALA A 46 1.09 12.70 -10.77
N ASN A 47 0.18 13.01 -11.70
CA ASN A 47 0.08 14.30 -12.37
C ASN A 47 -0.98 15.25 -11.78
N VAL A 48 -1.53 14.96 -10.59
CA VAL A 48 -2.46 15.90 -9.94
C VAL A 48 -1.73 17.18 -9.57
N ARG A 49 -2.29 18.31 -10.01
CA ARG A 49 -1.81 19.66 -9.66
C ARG A 49 -1.99 19.90 -8.17
N ALA A 50 -0.94 20.43 -7.55
CA ALA A 50 -0.93 20.74 -6.13
C ALA A 50 -1.40 22.19 -5.90
N SER A 51 -2.05 22.44 -4.76
CA SER A 51 -2.55 23.77 -4.38
C SER A 51 -1.51 24.66 -3.72
N ALA A 52 -0.43 24.06 -3.23
CA ALA A 52 0.71 24.77 -2.72
C ALA A 52 1.96 24.35 -3.47
N LYS A 53 2.88 25.29 -3.69
CA LYS A 53 4.24 25.03 -4.14
C LYS A 53 5.20 25.35 -3.02
N GLN A 54 6.02 24.39 -2.64
CA GLN A 54 7.08 24.57 -1.67
C GLN A 54 8.29 25.18 -2.40
N ASP A 55 8.44 26.49 -2.32
CA ASP A 55 9.61 27.17 -2.89
C ASP A 55 10.83 27.07 -1.95
N ARG A 56 10.60 26.93 -0.63
CA ARG A 56 11.61 26.64 0.40
C ARG A 56 11.02 25.75 1.50
N PRO A 57 11.83 25.05 2.32
CA PRO A 57 11.32 24.18 3.39
C PRO A 57 10.29 24.86 4.31
N GLU A 58 10.51 26.14 4.61
CA GLU A 58 9.68 26.95 5.52
C GLU A 58 8.62 27.80 4.79
N TYR A 59 8.60 27.82 3.45
CA TYR A 59 7.74 28.73 2.69
C TYR A 59 6.98 28.01 1.57
N LYS A 60 5.64 28.05 1.66
CA LYS A 60 4.71 27.49 0.67
C LYS A 60 3.92 28.63 0.01
N SER A 61 4.08 28.79 -1.30
CA SER A 61 3.23 29.69 -2.10
C SER A 61 1.95 28.95 -2.50
N HIS A 62 0.80 29.61 -2.40
CA HIS A 62 -0.45 29.04 -2.90
C HIS A 62 -0.52 29.24 -4.42
N VAL A 63 -0.94 28.19 -5.11
CA VAL A 63 -1.22 28.20 -6.55
C VAL A 63 -2.73 28.18 -6.69
N GLU A 64 -3.28 29.17 -7.41
CA GLU A 64 -4.69 29.15 -7.77
C GLU A 64 -4.97 27.94 -8.67
N LEU A 65 -5.88 27.10 -8.21
CA LEU A 65 -6.39 25.95 -8.96
C LEU A 65 -7.81 26.27 -9.39
N ASP A 66 -8.16 25.80 -10.59
CA ASP A 66 -9.55 25.74 -11.01
C ASP A 66 -10.34 24.76 -10.12
N ASP A 67 -11.65 24.94 -10.04
CA ASP A 67 -12.55 24.11 -9.22
C ASP A 67 -12.41 22.62 -9.61
N ALA A 68 -12.26 22.34 -10.91
CA ALA A 68 -12.05 20.99 -11.42
C ALA A 68 -10.72 20.36 -10.94
N ASP A 69 -9.66 21.15 -10.80
CA ASP A 69 -8.37 20.67 -10.30
C ASP A 69 -8.40 20.47 -8.78
N LEU A 70 -9.10 21.35 -8.04
CA LEU A 70 -9.33 21.21 -6.60
C LEU A 70 -10.11 19.94 -6.27
N ASP A 71 -11.17 19.65 -7.03
CA ASP A 71 -11.96 18.43 -6.84
C ASP A 71 -11.15 17.17 -7.15
N ARG A 72 -10.30 17.21 -8.19
CA ARG A 72 -9.36 16.12 -8.48
C ARG A 72 -8.37 15.90 -7.35
N LEU A 73 -7.85 16.98 -6.75
CA LEU A 73 -6.92 16.93 -5.63
C LEU A 73 -7.58 16.33 -4.38
N ARG A 74 -8.77 16.81 -4.02
CA ARG A 74 -9.55 16.27 -2.89
C ARG A 74 -9.84 14.79 -3.08
N LYS A 75 -10.28 14.41 -4.29
CA LYS A 75 -10.54 13.00 -4.63
C LYS A 75 -9.29 12.14 -4.49
N ALA A 76 -8.13 12.62 -4.93
CA ALA A 76 -6.87 11.90 -4.75
C ALA A 76 -6.52 11.73 -3.27
N GLN A 77 -6.68 12.77 -2.45
CA GLN A 77 -6.46 12.70 -1.00
C GLN A 77 -7.36 11.66 -0.33
N GLU A 78 -8.66 11.68 -0.64
CA GLU A 78 -9.64 10.76 -0.10
C GLU A 78 -9.32 9.30 -0.48
N GLU A 79 -8.98 9.05 -1.74
CA GLU A 79 -8.64 7.72 -2.24
C GLU A 79 -7.37 7.16 -1.56
N PHE A 80 -6.32 7.98 -1.38
CA PHE A 80 -5.13 7.55 -0.63
C PHE A 80 -5.42 7.31 0.86
N ARG A 81 -6.31 8.10 1.48
CA ARG A 81 -6.74 7.90 2.88
C ARG A 81 -7.57 6.63 3.04
N ASP A 82 -8.47 6.35 2.12
CA ASP A 82 -9.26 5.13 2.11
C ASP A 82 -8.34 3.90 1.93
N LEU A 83 -7.41 3.94 0.98
CA LEU A 83 -6.40 2.89 0.83
C LEU A 83 -5.55 2.71 2.09
N ALA A 84 -5.15 3.80 2.74
CA ALA A 84 -4.42 3.72 4.00
C ALA A 84 -5.26 3.05 5.10
N ALA A 85 -6.55 3.41 5.21
CA ALA A 85 -7.47 2.83 6.17
C ALA A 85 -7.66 1.33 5.93
N ARG A 86 -7.88 0.91 4.68
CA ARG A 86 -7.99 -0.51 4.29
C ARG A 86 -6.71 -1.29 4.58
N MET A 87 -5.55 -0.73 4.22
CA MET A 87 -4.25 -1.34 4.49
C MET A 87 -4.00 -1.49 6.00
N ARG A 88 -4.41 -0.50 6.80
CA ARG A 88 -4.33 -0.56 8.27
C ARG A 88 -5.31 -1.56 8.87
N ALA A 89 -6.54 -1.63 8.36
CA ALA A 89 -7.55 -2.59 8.79
C ALA A 89 -7.07 -4.02 8.52
N PHE A 90 -6.49 -4.28 7.34
CA PHE A 90 -5.81 -5.55 7.04
C PHE A 90 -4.68 -5.83 8.04
N ALA A 91 -3.83 -4.83 8.33
CA ALA A 91 -2.73 -4.98 9.27
C ALA A 91 -3.17 -5.34 10.71
N LEU A 92 -4.37 -4.93 11.11
CA LEU A 92 -4.90 -5.14 12.46
C LEU A 92 -5.76 -6.41 12.56
N ASN A 93 -6.49 -6.77 11.51
CA ASN A 93 -7.43 -7.89 11.54
C ASN A 93 -6.81 -9.22 11.14
N GLU A 94 -5.74 -9.22 10.32
CA GLU A 94 -5.19 -10.44 9.72
C GLU A 94 -3.75 -10.74 10.18
N PRO A 95 -3.52 -11.05 11.48
CA PRO A 95 -2.17 -11.16 12.04
C PRO A 95 -1.31 -12.25 11.37
N PHE A 96 -1.94 -13.33 10.91
CA PHE A 96 -1.25 -14.40 10.20
C PHE A 96 -0.83 -13.97 8.78
N ALA A 97 -1.73 -13.35 8.02
CA ALA A 97 -1.42 -12.84 6.69
C ALA A 97 -0.37 -11.73 6.77
N VAL A 98 -0.46 -10.85 7.76
CA VAL A 98 0.57 -9.82 8.03
C VAL A 98 1.92 -10.46 8.30
N ARG A 99 1.98 -11.56 9.07
CA ARG A 99 3.24 -12.27 9.30
C ARG A 99 3.81 -12.85 8.00
N LEU A 100 2.99 -13.44 7.15
CA LEU A 100 3.42 -13.96 5.84
C LEU A 100 3.91 -12.85 4.90
N VAL A 101 3.15 -11.76 4.80
CA VAL A 101 3.49 -10.60 3.98
C VAL A 101 4.78 -9.94 4.49
N LYS A 102 5.01 -9.90 5.80
CA LYS A 102 6.27 -9.48 6.43
C LYS A 102 7.43 -10.40 6.10
N TRP A 103 7.22 -11.72 6.04
CA TRP A 103 8.23 -12.65 5.56
C TRP A 103 8.59 -12.43 4.08
N CYS A 104 7.64 -11.97 3.27
CA CYS A 104 7.89 -11.52 1.90
C CYS A 104 8.51 -10.10 1.82
N GLY A 105 8.83 -9.47 2.95
CA GLY A 105 9.51 -8.18 3.03
C GLY A 105 8.59 -6.95 3.04
N TYR A 106 7.27 -7.13 3.11
CA TYR A 106 6.31 -6.03 3.11
C TYR A 106 5.76 -5.78 4.52
N ASP A 107 5.60 -4.51 4.90
CA ASP A 107 5.01 -4.14 6.18
C ASP A 107 3.71 -3.34 5.95
N PRO A 108 2.53 -3.99 5.98
CA PRO A 108 1.25 -3.32 5.73
C PRO A 108 0.98 -2.14 6.66
N LEU A 109 1.46 -2.21 7.90
CA LEU A 109 1.28 -1.12 8.85
C LEU A 109 2.13 0.10 8.44
N LYS A 110 3.40 -0.11 8.09
CA LYS A 110 4.24 0.97 7.54
C LYS A 110 3.69 1.49 6.21
N ALA A 111 3.13 0.61 5.37
CA ALA A 111 2.51 1.01 4.11
C ALA A 111 1.32 1.94 4.34
N SER A 112 0.46 1.63 5.33
CA SER A 112 -0.65 2.51 5.71
C SER A 112 -0.18 3.90 6.16
N SER A 113 0.89 3.96 6.95
CA SER A 113 1.48 5.23 7.39
C SER A 113 2.09 6.02 6.22
N ALA A 114 2.76 5.36 5.28
CA ALA A 114 3.30 6.00 4.08
C ALA A 114 2.19 6.55 3.17
N LEU A 115 1.08 5.81 3.00
CA LEU A 115 -0.09 6.26 2.26
C LEU A 115 -0.72 7.52 2.87
N LEU A 116 -0.85 7.57 4.21
CA LEU A 116 -1.29 8.78 4.90
C LEU A 116 -0.35 9.95 4.66
N GLY A 117 0.97 9.71 4.66
CA GLY A 117 1.98 10.70 4.31
C GLY A 117 1.77 11.28 2.92
N VAL A 118 1.53 10.43 1.92
CA VAL A 118 1.20 10.87 0.54
C VAL A 118 -0.09 11.68 0.53
N SER A 119 -1.14 11.21 1.19
CA SER A 119 -2.44 11.93 1.24
C SER A 119 -2.31 13.34 1.85
N ASN A 120 -1.42 13.51 2.83
CA ASN A 120 -1.22 14.79 3.53
C ASN A 120 -0.26 15.73 2.80
N THR A 121 0.49 15.24 1.81
CA THR A 121 1.50 16.02 1.08
C THR A 121 1.16 16.20 -0.39
N ILE A 122 0.16 15.50 -0.93
CA ILE A 122 -0.25 15.61 -2.33
C ILE A 122 -0.74 17.01 -2.72
N ASP A 123 -1.22 17.79 -1.74
CA ASP A 123 -1.62 19.19 -1.90
C ASP A 123 -0.43 20.15 -2.03
N THR A 124 0.77 19.71 -1.67
CA THR A 124 1.98 20.51 -1.69
C THR A 124 2.94 19.93 -2.72
N TYR A 125 3.18 20.66 -3.80
CA TYR A 125 4.26 20.36 -4.73
C TYR A 125 5.60 20.67 -4.07
N GLY A 126 6.54 19.72 -4.04
CA GLY A 126 7.85 19.94 -3.43
C GLY A 126 8.54 18.70 -2.91
N LEU A 127 9.58 18.93 -2.10
CA LEU A 127 10.41 17.89 -1.50
C LEU A 127 9.60 16.95 -0.60
N ASP A 128 8.60 17.47 0.11
CA ASP A 128 7.76 16.68 1.02
C ASP A 128 6.93 15.62 0.27
N ARG A 129 6.31 16.01 -0.85
CA ARG A 129 5.55 15.07 -1.70
C ARG A 129 6.46 14.02 -2.33
N ALA A 130 7.62 14.42 -2.82
CA ALA A 130 8.60 13.49 -3.39
C ALA A 130 9.13 12.52 -2.32
N ALA A 131 9.39 13.00 -1.10
CA ALA A 131 9.83 12.17 0.01
C ALA A 131 8.73 11.19 0.46
N ALA A 132 7.47 11.62 0.54
CA ALA A 132 6.35 10.76 0.87
C ALA A 132 6.11 9.69 -0.19
N ALA A 133 6.15 10.05 -1.48
CA ALA A 133 6.05 9.11 -2.58
C ALA A 133 7.19 8.08 -2.55
N LYS A 134 8.44 8.52 -2.36
CA LYS A 134 9.61 7.64 -2.23
C LYS A 134 9.53 6.72 -1.02
N ALA A 135 8.97 7.20 0.10
CA ALA A 135 8.73 6.35 1.27
C ALA A 135 7.69 5.26 0.96
N LEU A 136 6.62 5.60 0.25
CA LEU A 136 5.59 4.63 -0.17
C LEU A 136 6.17 3.58 -1.13
N GLU A 137 6.90 4.02 -2.15
CA GLU A 137 7.61 3.16 -3.11
C GLU A 137 8.56 2.19 -2.40
N LYS A 138 9.34 2.71 -1.44
CA LYS A 138 10.28 1.93 -0.63
C LYS A 138 9.57 0.87 0.20
N VAL A 139 8.41 1.18 0.80
CA VAL A 139 7.72 0.24 1.71
C VAL A 139 6.94 -0.83 0.94
N LEU A 140 6.44 -0.51 -0.26
CA LEU A 140 5.65 -1.44 -1.08
C LEU A 140 6.44 -2.05 -2.25
N HIS A 141 7.75 -1.81 -2.30
CA HIS A 141 8.68 -2.32 -3.32
C HIS A 141 8.13 -2.12 -4.74
N PHE A 142 7.81 -0.89 -5.10
CA PHE A 142 7.45 -0.51 -6.47
C PHE A 142 8.12 0.81 -6.84
N ARG A 143 8.12 1.15 -8.13
CA ARG A 143 8.55 2.45 -8.63
C ARG A 143 7.49 2.97 -9.59
N THR A 144 7.15 4.25 -9.47
CA THR A 144 6.17 4.92 -10.32
C THR A 144 6.76 5.65 -11.52
N VAL A 145 8.06 5.44 -11.78
CA VAL A 145 8.90 6.01 -12.85
C VAL A 145 9.45 7.40 -12.48
N GLU A 146 10.73 7.61 -12.82
CA GLU A 146 11.63 8.74 -12.49
C GLU A 146 11.16 10.13 -12.97
#